data_AF-A0A3M0WK85-F1
#
_entry.id   AF-A0A3M0WK85-F1
#
_cell.length_a   1.000
_cell.length_b   1.000
_cell.length_c   1.000
_cell.angle_alpha   90.00
_cell.angle_beta   90.00
_cell.angle_gamma   90.00
#
_symmetry.space_group_name_H-M   'P 1'
#
loop_
_entity.id
_entity.type
_entity.pdbx_description
1 polymer ?
#
loop_
_entity_poly.entity_id
_entity_poly.type
_entity_poly.pdbx_seq_one_letter_code
_entity_poly.pdbx_strand_id
1 'polypeptide(L)'
;MSTFSPTEIPNREDVPVEFTWDAATIFPNDAAWEDAIRQIEAGLPALTAFEGTLAQGPEQLLAFIKTTENTFQLLMKVYMYASMFYQADT
;
A
#
# COMPACT_ATOMS: atom_id res chain seq x y z
N MET A 1 4.52 -6.67 -37.18
CA MET A 1 5.72 -6.93 -36.36
C MET A 1 6.53 -5.65 -36.35
N SER A 2 6.37 -4.83 -35.32
CA SER A 2 7.13 -3.59 -35.18
C SER A 2 8.47 -3.91 -34.52
N THR A 3 9.55 -3.55 -35.20
CA THR A 3 10.92 -3.68 -34.74
C THR A 3 11.25 -2.50 -33.84
N PHE A 4 11.56 -2.74 -32.56
CA PHE A 4 12.18 -1.75 -31.69
C PHE A 4 13.65 -1.57 -32.12
N SER A 5 14.04 -0.36 -32.54
CA SER A 5 15.44 0.01 -32.79
C SER A 5 16.15 0.26 -31.45
N PRO A 6 17.39 -0.23 -31.23
CA PRO A 6 18.01 -0.30 -29.90
C PRO A 6 18.69 1.01 -29.44
N THR A 7 18.15 2.19 -29.78
CA THR A 7 18.81 3.49 -29.49
C THR A 7 17.96 4.47 -28.70
N GLU A 8 16.70 4.15 -28.40
CA GLU A 8 15.80 5.06 -27.68
C GLU A 8 15.14 4.32 -26.52
N ILE A 9 15.38 4.78 -25.29
CA ILE A 9 14.69 4.27 -24.10
C ILE A 9 13.28 4.87 -24.15
N PRO A 10 12.21 4.07 -24.26
CA PRO A 10 10.85 4.58 -24.32
C PRO A 10 10.47 5.29 -23.02
N ASN A 11 9.61 6.32 -23.10
CA ASN A 11 9.05 6.90 -21.88
C ASN A 11 8.17 5.88 -21.18
N ARG A 12 7.96 6.04 -19.88
CA ARG A 12 7.16 5.10 -19.08
C ARG A 12 5.75 4.90 -19.65
N GLU A 13 5.14 5.97 -20.16
CA GLU A 13 3.81 5.96 -20.76
C GLU A 13 3.74 5.18 -22.08
N ASP A 14 4.88 4.99 -22.75
CA ASP A 14 4.99 4.30 -24.05
C ASP A 14 5.20 2.78 -23.90
N VAL A 15 5.39 2.28 -22.68
CA VAL A 15 5.57 0.85 -22.39
C VAL A 15 4.21 0.14 -22.43
N PRO A 16 4.04 -0.92 -23.24
CA PRO A 16 2.79 -1.68 -23.25
C PRO A 16 2.43 -2.21 -21.86
N VAL A 17 1.15 -2.10 -21.48
CA VAL A 17 0.65 -2.47 -20.14
C VAL A 17 1.01 -3.92 -19.76
N GLU A 18 1.07 -4.84 -20.73
CA GLU A 18 1.50 -6.24 -20.55
C GLU A 18 2.94 -6.40 -20.01
N PHE A 19 3.78 -5.37 -20.14
CA PHE A 19 5.12 -5.32 -19.58
C PHE A 19 5.21 -4.41 -18.33
N THR A 20 4.07 -4.00 -17.77
CA THR A 20 3.99 -3.18 -16.55
C THR A 20 3.49 -3.98 -15.36
N TRP A 21 3.88 -3.56 -14.16
CA TRP A 21 3.28 -4.05 -12.93
C TRP A 21 1.77 -3.72 -12.89
N ASP A 22 0.92 -4.70 -12.59
CA ASP A 22 -0.52 -4.50 -12.48
C ASP A 22 -0.90 -3.95 -11.09
N ALA A 23 -0.67 -2.66 -10.89
CA ALA A 23 -1.03 -1.95 -9.65
C ALA A 23 -2.55 -1.96 -9.37
N ALA A 24 -3.37 -2.17 -10.41
CA ALA A 24 -4.82 -2.29 -10.28
C ALA A 24 -5.25 -3.52 -9.45
N THR A 25 -4.37 -4.53 -9.32
CA THR A 25 -4.58 -5.67 -8.41
C THR A 25 -4.58 -5.28 -6.94
N ILE A 26 -3.97 -4.14 -6.58
CA ILE A 26 -3.90 -3.64 -5.20
C ILE A 26 -4.98 -2.58 -4.97
N PHE A 27 -5.02 -1.55 -5.84
CA PHE A 27 -6.09 -0.55 -5.86
C PHE A 27 -6.45 -0.22 -7.30
N PRO A 28 -7.75 -0.14 -7.65
CA PRO A 28 -8.17 0.10 -9.03
C PRO A 28 -7.79 1.49 -9.56
N ASN A 29 -7.55 2.46 -8.68
CA ASN A 29 -7.17 3.83 -8.99
C ASN A 29 -6.67 4.56 -7.74
N ASP A 30 -6.13 5.77 -7.93
CA ASP A 30 -5.61 6.62 -6.87
C ASP A 30 -6.69 7.02 -5.85
N ALA A 31 -7.94 7.22 -6.27
CA ALA A 31 -9.02 7.56 -5.34
C ALA A 31 -9.30 6.43 -4.33
N ALA A 32 -9.21 5.16 -4.76
CA ALA A 32 -9.33 4.01 -3.87
C ALA A 32 -8.10 3.87 -2.94
N TRP A 33 -6.91 4.21 -3.42
CA TRP A 33 -5.69 4.26 -2.62
C TRP A 33 -5.76 5.37 -1.55
N GLU A 34 -6.21 6.57 -1.91
CA GLU A 34 -6.43 7.67 -0.96
C GLU A 34 -7.49 7.33 0.09
N ASP A 35 -8.53 6.58 -0.30
CA ASP A 35 -9.54 6.12 0.65
C ASP A 35 -8.97 5.14 1.67
N ALA A 36 -8.11 4.22 1.24
CA ALA A 36 -7.39 3.34 2.13
C ALA A 36 -6.49 4.10 3.12
N ILE A 37 -5.85 5.19 2.70
CA ILE A 37 -5.09 6.07 3.60
C ILE A 37 -6.01 6.67 4.66
N ARG A 38 -7.15 7.23 4.27
CA ARG A 38 -8.14 7.79 5.21
C ARG A 38 -8.66 6.74 6.20
N GLN A 39 -8.86 5.50 5.75
CA GLN A 39 -9.27 4.40 6.63
C GLN A 39 -8.19 4.05 7.66
N ILE A 40 -6.91 4.06 7.27
CA ILE A 40 -5.79 3.87 8.21
C ILE A 40 -5.80 4.99 9.26
N GLU A 41 -5.89 6.25 8.83
CA GLU A 41 -5.92 7.42 9.72
C GLU A 41 -7.08 7.34 10.72
N ALA A 42 -8.27 6.96 10.25
CA ALA A 42 -9.45 6.78 11.10
C ALA A 42 -9.30 5.62 12.11
N GLY A 43 -8.43 4.65 11.84
CA GLY A 43 -8.11 3.54 12.75
C GLY A 43 -7.06 3.86 13.81
N LEU A 44 -6.25 4.91 13.64
CA LEU A 44 -5.20 5.28 14.58
C LEU A 44 -5.71 5.56 16.01
N PRO A 45 -6.86 6.23 16.23
CA PRO A 45 -7.38 6.43 17.57
C PRO A 45 -7.59 5.12 18.36
N ALA A 46 -8.03 4.05 17.68
CA ALA A 46 -8.22 2.74 18.31
C ALA A 46 -6.90 2.13 18.78
N LEU A 47 -5.79 2.38 18.07
CA LEU A 47 -4.45 1.98 18.49
C LEU A 47 -3.94 2.81 19.66
N THR A 48 -4.14 4.14 19.62
CA THR A 48 -3.73 5.03 20.72
C THR A 48 -4.47 4.73 22.03
N ALA A 49 -5.69 4.19 21.96
CA ALA A 49 -6.44 3.78 23.15
C ALA A 49 -5.77 2.66 23.96
N PHE A 50 -4.78 1.94 23.40
CA PHE A 50 -4.01 0.94 24.12
C PHE A 50 -2.84 1.51 24.95
N GLU A 51 -2.51 2.80 24.78
CA GLU A 51 -1.39 3.43 25.50
C GLU A 51 -1.54 3.28 27.03
N GLY A 52 -0.47 2.83 27.69
CA GLY A 52 -0.48 2.58 29.13
C GLY A 52 -1.32 1.40 29.61
N THR A 53 -2.05 0.71 28.73
CA THR A 53 -2.93 -0.41 29.11
C THR A 53 -2.29 -1.78 28.92
N LEU A 54 -1.22 -1.91 28.13
CA LEU A 54 -0.67 -3.22 27.72
C LEU A 54 -0.26 -4.14 28.90
N ALA A 55 0.06 -3.57 30.06
CA ALA A 55 0.41 -4.32 31.27
C ALA A 55 -0.81 -4.93 32.00
N GLN A 56 -2.04 -4.66 31.56
CA GLN A 56 -3.27 -5.16 32.19
C GLN A 56 -3.49 -6.66 32.00
N GLY A 57 -2.74 -7.31 31.10
CA GLY A 57 -2.75 -8.77 30.95
C GLY A 57 -2.50 -9.25 29.52
N PRO A 58 -2.35 -10.58 29.34
CA PRO A 58 -2.14 -11.18 28.02
C PRO A 58 -3.31 -10.93 27.05
N GLU A 59 -4.54 -10.81 27.55
CA GLU A 59 -5.73 -10.49 26.75
C GLU A 59 -5.65 -9.08 26.15
N GLN A 60 -5.15 -8.12 26.92
CA GLN A 60 -4.99 -6.73 26.49
C GLN A 60 -3.90 -6.62 25.41
N LEU A 61 -2.79 -7.33 25.58
CA LEU A 61 -1.74 -7.43 24.58
C LEU A 61 -2.25 -8.10 23.28
N LEU A 62 -3.01 -9.18 23.40
CA LEU A 62 -3.59 -9.87 22.24
C LEU A 62 -4.55 -8.95 21.46
N ALA A 63 -5.38 -8.18 22.17
CA ALA A 63 -6.28 -7.21 21.55
C ALA A 63 -5.50 -6.12 20.78
N PHE A 64 -4.42 -5.62 21.35
CA PHE A 64 -3.53 -4.66 20.69
C PHE A 64 -2.89 -5.24 19.42
N ILE A 65 -2.33 -6.45 19.49
CA ILE A 65 -1.69 -7.12 18.34
C ILE A 65 -2.71 -7.28 17.20
N LYS A 66 -3.91 -7.81 17.49
CA LYS A 66 -4.96 -7.99 16.48
C LYS A 66 -5.39 -6.67 15.84
N THR A 67 -5.53 -5.61 16.64
CA THR A 67 -5.90 -4.29 16.14
C THR A 67 -4.80 -3.74 15.23
N THR A 68 -3.54 -3.93 15.62
CA THR A 68 -2.37 -3.48 14.85
C THR A 68 -2.22 -4.25 13.54
N GLU A 69 -2.40 -5.58 13.55
CA GLU A 69 -2.33 -6.43 12.36
C GLU A 69 -3.31 -5.98 11.28
N ASN A 70 -4.55 -5.67 11.65
CA ASN A 70 -5.57 -5.19 10.71
C ASN A 70 -5.15 -3.88 10.03
N THR A 71 -4.66 -2.90 10.82
CA THR A 71 -4.17 -1.63 10.28
C THR A 71 -2.93 -1.83 9.42
N PHE A 72 -2.02 -2.71 9.83
CA PHE A 72 -0.77 -2.98 9.12
C PHE A 72 -1.00 -3.64 7.77
N GLN A 73 -1.99 -4.54 7.65
CA GLN A 73 -2.34 -5.15 6.36
C GLN A 73 -2.75 -4.11 5.32
N LEU A 74 -3.55 -3.11 5.71
CA LEU A 74 -3.96 -2.04 4.81
C LEU A 74 -2.78 -1.11 4.47
N LEU A 75 -1.94 -0.78 5.46
CA LEU A 75 -0.72 -0.01 5.27
C LEU A 75 0.24 -0.65 4.26
N MET A 76 0.42 -1.98 4.34
CA MET A 76 1.27 -2.71 3.40
C MET A 76 0.77 -2.61 1.95
N LYS A 77 -0.56 -2.63 1.74
CA LYS A 77 -1.15 -2.43 0.41
C LYS A 77 -0.92 -1.01 -0.09
N VAL A 78 -1.16 0.00 0.75
CA VAL A 78 -0.91 1.42 0.44
C VAL A 78 0.54 1.65 0.04
N TYR A 79 1.49 1.09 0.80
CA TYR A 79 2.91 1.16 0.50
C TYR A 79 3.27 0.47 -0.82
N MET A 80 2.78 -0.76 -1.02
CA MET A 80 3.09 -1.54 -2.22
C MET A 80 2.64 -0.80 -3.49
N TYR A 81 1.40 -0.29 -3.50
CA TYR A 81 0.86 0.49 -4.61
C TYR A 81 1.78 1.67 -4.96
N ALA A 82 2.10 2.52 -3.99
CA ALA A 82 2.99 3.67 -4.20
C ALA A 82 4.40 3.26 -4.66
N SER A 83 4.94 2.18 -4.10
CA SER A 83 6.28 1.71 -4.44
C SER A 83 6.41 1.24 -5.90
N MET A 84 5.33 0.71 -6.48
CA MET A 84 5.31 0.25 -7.88
C MET A 84 5.42 1.43 -8.86
N PHE A 85 4.84 2.58 -8.53
CA PHE A 85 5.00 3.81 -9.34
C PHE A 85 6.39 4.40 -9.16
N TYR A 86 6.89 4.46 -7.92
CA TYR A 86 8.25 4.96 -7.66
C TYR A 86 9.32 4.15 -8.39
N GLN A 87 9.28 2.81 -8.32
CA GLN A 87 10.25 1.94 -9.00
C GLN A 87 10.17 2.00 -10.53
N ALA A 88 9.04 2.44 -11.07
CA ALA A 88 8.84 2.55 -12.51
C ALA A 88 9.41 3.83 -13.12
N ASP A 89 9.79 4.81 -12.29
CA ASP A 89 10.18 6.17 -12.69
C ASP A 89 11.49 6.66 -11.99
N THR A 90 12.34 5.73 -11.54
CA THR A 90 13.71 6.01 -11.05
C THR A 90 14.77 5.70 -12.09
#